data_AF-A0A7L4RHF7-F1
#
_entry.id   AF-A0A7L4RHF7-F1
#
_cell.length_a   1.000
_cell.length_b   1.000
_cell.length_c   1.000
_cell.angle_alpha   90.00
_cell.angle_beta   90.00
_cell.angle_gamma   90.00
#
_symmetry.space_group_name_H-M   'P 1'
#
loop_
_entity.id
_entity.type
_entity.pdbx_description
1 polymer ?
#
loop_
_entity_poly.entity_id
_entity_poly.type
_entity_poly.pdbx_seq_one_letter_code
_entity_poly.pdbx_strand_id
1 'polypeptide(L)'
;MHESAALTNSLANEDWQSLAHLLMTVDTGLNGARNIKRLRKKVGLVRHILHGFMSGMDGSEYLDLSFLVGSIKTIEHLERDFDTHGIREREFLIFLKLLLYKFERQKLVAKKPMERRIELIKLKGAIERGNDLQ
;
A
#
# COMPACT_ATOMS: atom_id res chain seq x y z
N MET A 1 20.87 17.45 7.96
CA MET A 1 20.30 16.50 6.97
C MET A 1 20.70 15.03 7.19
N HIS A 2 21.26 14.63 8.34
CA HIS A 2 21.69 13.24 8.57
C HIS A 2 20.62 12.32 9.21
N GLU A 3 19.64 12.86 9.92
CA GLU A 3 18.59 12.06 10.60
C GLU A 3 17.65 11.33 9.63
N SER A 4 17.32 11.94 8.49
CA SER A 4 16.40 11.35 7.52
C SER A 4 16.95 10.05 6.92
N ALA A 5 18.25 9.98 6.63
CA ALA A 5 18.89 8.76 6.11
C ALA A 5 18.98 7.65 7.17
N ALA A 6 19.23 8.01 8.44
CA ALA A 6 19.26 7.05 9.55
C ALA A 6 17.87 6.45 9.82
N LEU A 7 16.81 7.27 9.81
CA LEU A 7 15.42 6.81 9.97
C LEU A 7 14.99 5.92 8.80
N THR A 8 15.38 6.29 7.57
CA THR A 8 15.09 5.53 6.34
C THR A 8 15.78 4.15 6.37
N ASN A 9 17.02 4.08 6.83
CA ASN A 9 17.76 2.83 6.94
C ASN A 9 17.25 1.94 8.10
N SER A 10 16.78 2.54 9.19
CA SER A 10 16.17 1.82 10.32
C SER A 10 14.92 1.06 9.87
N LEU A 11 13.95 1.76 9.25
CA LEU A 11 12.69 1.17 8.79
C LEU A 11 12.86 0.17 7.63
N ALA A 12 13.90 0.34 6.80
CA ALA A 12 14.18 -0.60 5.72
C ALA A 12 14.58 -1.99 6.24
N ASN A 13 15.16 -2.08 7.44
CA ASN A 13 15.64 -3.32 8.05
C ASN A 13 14.65 -3.95 9.04
N GLU A 14 13.63 -3.20 9.47
CA GLU A 14 12.55 -3.73 10.32
C GLU A 14 11.76 -4.85 9.64
N ASP A 15 11.30 -5.82 10.41
CA ASP A 15 10.41 -6.87 9.93
C ASP A 15 8.97 -6.35 9.70
N TRP A 16 8.17 -7.12 8.96
CA TRP A 16 6.83 -6.70 8.56
C TRP A 16 5.83 -6.57 9.72
N GLN A 17 5.96 -7.37 10.78
CA GLN A 17 5.09 -7.27 11.95
C GLN A 17 5.43 -6.01 12.75
N SER A 18 6.71 -5.71 12.93
CA SER A 18 7.16 -4.46 13.56
C SER A 18 6.68 -3.23 12.80
N LEU A 19 6.76 -3.25 11.47
CA LEU A 19 6.22 -2.18 10.61
C LEU A 19 4.69 -2.06 10.70
N ALA A 20 3.97 -3.19 10.78
CA ALA A 20 2.52 -3.18 10.98
C ALA A 20 2.13 -2.57 12.33
N HIS A 21 2.87 -2.88 13.39
CA HIS A 21 2.68 -2.27 14.69
C HIS A 21 2.95 -0.76 14.66
N LEU A 22 4.07 -0.33 14.09
CA LEU A 22 4.42 1.09 13.94
C LEU A 22 3.37 1.86 13.15
N LEU A 23 2.83 1.29 12.08
CA LEU A 23 1.76 1.91 11.29
C LEU A 23 0.54 2.29 12.15
N MET A 24 0.23 1.49 13.17
CA MET A 24 -0.90 1.73 14.07
C MET A 24 -0.63 2.81 15.12
N THR A 25 0.63 3.05 15.46
CA THR A 25 1.05 3.97 16.53
C THR A 25 1.52 5.33 16.03
N VAL A 26 2.01 5.43 14.79
CA VAL A 26 2.47 6.70 14.19
C VAL A 26 1.38 7.77 14.21
N ASP A 27 1.74 9.00 14.56
CA ASP A 27 0.79 10.11 14.56
C ASP A 27 0.40 10.48 13.13
N THR A 28 -0.90 10.70 12.94
CA THR A 28 -1.48 11.13 11.67
C THR A 28 -1.38 12.63 11.43
N GLY A 29 -1.13 13.43 12.48
CA GLY A 29 -1.21 14.90 12.41
C GLY A 29 -2.64 15.42 12.26
N LEU A 30 -3.66 14.56 12.44
CA LEU A 30 -5.08 14.89 12.33
C LEU A 30 -5.72 15.22 13.69
N ASN A 31 -4.91 15.41 14.72
CA ASN A 31 -5.37 15.71 16.08
C ASN A 31 -5.95 17.13 16.14
N GLY A 32 -7.07 17.31 16.83
CA GLY A 32 -7.66 18.64 17.08
C GLY A 32 -8.38 19.35 15.92
N ALA A 33 -8.21 18.95 14.66
CA ALA A 33 -8.88 19.62 13.54
C ALA A 33 -10.38 19.23 13.44
N ARG A 34 -11.28 20.20 13.69
CA ARG A 34 -12.74 20.00 13.72
C ARG A 34 -13.34 19.66 12.35
N ASN A 35 -12.74 20.15 11.25
CA ASN A 35 -13.32 20.08 9.90
C ASN A 35 -12.68 19.03 8.98
N ILE A 36 -11.92 18.05 9.51
CA ILE A 36 -11.20 17.05 8.71
C ILE A 36 -11.77 15.62 8.84
N LYS A 37 -13.03 15.48 9.26
CA LYS A 37 -13.66 14.17 9.53
C LYS A 37 -13.53 13.18 8.36
N ARG A 38 -13.69 13.67 7.12
CA ARG A 38 -13.57 12.84 5.91
C ARG A 38 -12.12 12.35 5.70
N LEU A 39 -11.13 13.22 5.91
CA LEU A 39 -9.73 12.85 5.81
C LEU A 39 -9.33 11.85 6.89
N ARG A 40 -9.80 12.03 8.13
CA ARG A 40 -9.56 11.06 9.22
C ARG A 40 -10.10 9.66 8.88
N LYS A 41 -11.29 9.58 8.29
CA LYS A 41 -11.85 8.30 7.81
C LYS A 41 -10.98 7.66 6.71
N LYS A 42 -10.54 8.46 5.72
CA LYS A 42 -9.66 7.99 4.65
C LYS A 42 -8.33 7.45 5.22
N VAL A 43 -7.69 8.20 6.10
CA VAL A 43 -6.42 7.79 6.75
C VAL A 43 -6.61 6.53 7.58
N GLY A 44 -7.71 6.42 8.34
CA GLY A 44 -8.04 5.21 9.09
C GLY A 44 -8.21 3.98 8.18
N LEU A 45 -8.87 4.13 7.03
CA LEU A 45 -9.04 3.06 6.04
C LEU A 45 -7.68 2.62 5.46
N VAL A 46 -6.86 3.58 5.03
CA VAL A 46 -5.51 3.30 4.50
C VAL A 46 -4.67 2.55 5.53
N ARG A 47 -4.72 2.98 6.79
CA ARG A 47 -4.04 2.32 7.91
C ARG A 47 -4.49 0.87 8.09
N HIS A 48 -5.79 0.59 8.07
CA HIS A 48 -6.30 -0.78 8.26
C HIS A 48 -5.92 -1.70 7.09
N ILE A 49 -6.03 -1.21 5.85
CA ILE A 49 -5.68 -1.98 4.65
C ILE A 49 -4.19 -2.35 4.67
N LEU A 50 -3.32 -1.38 4.94
CA LEU A 50 -1.88 -1.60 4.98
C LEU A 50 -1.47 -2.50 6.15
N HIS A 51 -2.10 -2.35 7.32
CA HIS A 51 -1.86 -3.25 8.45
C HIS A 51 -2.22 -4.70 8.08
N GLY A 52 -3.43 -4.93 7.57
CA GLY A 52 -3.85 -6.28 7.15
C GLY A 52 -2.94 -6.88 6.09
N PHE A 53 -2.46 -6.06 5.15
CA PHE A 53 -1.47 -6.48 4.16
C PHE A 53 -0.14 -6.88 4.82
N MET A 54 0.47 -6.01 5.61
CA MET A 54 1.79 -6.26 6.22
C MET A 54 1.76 -7.37 7.28
N SER A 55 0.71 -7.49 8.09
CA SER A 55 0.58 -8.57 9.07
C SER A 55 0.44 -9.95 8.42
N GLY A 56 0.02 -10.00 7.15
CA GLY A 56 -0.02 -11.22 6.34
C GLY A 56 1.26 -11.51 5.58
N MET A 57 2.26 -10.61 5.61
CA MET A 57 3.55 -10.84 4.98
C MET A 57 4.44 -11.69 5.88
N ASP A 58 4.80 -12.87 5.40
CA ASP A 58 5.67 -13.85 6.06
C ASP A 58 7.14 -13.74 5.59
N GLY A 59 7.53 -12.61 5.00
CA GLY A 59 8.84 -12.43 4.39
C GLY A 59 8.95 -12.98 2.96
N SER A 60 7.85 -13.45 2.37
CA SER A 60 7.80 -13.74 0.94
C SER A 60 8.11 -12.48 0.10
N GLU A 61 9.00 -12.62 -0.88
CA GLU A 61 9.54 -11.53 -1.72
C GLU A 61 8.55 -10.97 -2.77
N TYR A 62 7.25 -11.21 -2.60
CA TYR A 62 6.25 -10.97 -3.64
C TYR A 62 5.28 -9.87 -3.23
N LEU A 63 5.36 -8.73 -3.93
CA LEU A 63 4.39 -7.64 -3.84
C LEU A 63 3.77 -7.42 -5.22
N ASP A 64 2.43 -7.37 -5.27
CA ASP A 64 1.68 -7.14 -6.50
C ASP A 64 1.95 -5.73 -7.04
N LEU A 65 2.32 -5.62 -8.32
CA LEU A 65 2.57 -4.33 -8.98
C LEU A 65 1.34 -3.40 -8.91
N SER A 66 0.14 -3.96 -9.01
CA SER A 66 -1.13 -3.23 -8.89
C SER A 66 -1.29 -2.63 -7.50
N PHE A 67 -0.88 -3.36 -6.46
CA PHE A 67 -0.85 -2.86 -5.10
C PHE A 67 0.16 -1.72 -4.96
N LEU A 68 1.39 -1.88 -5.47
CA LEU A 68 2.41 -0.84 -5.45
C LEU A 68 1.93 0.45 -6.13
N VAL A 69 1.41 0.35 -7.35
CA VAL A 69 0.86 1.49 -8.11
C VAL A 69 -0.31 2.13 -7.35
N GLY A 70 -1.17 1.32 -6.73
CA GLY A 70 -2.25 1.80 -5.87
C GLY A 70 -1.73 2.60 -4.68
N SER A 71 -0.73 2.07 -3.96
CA SER A 71 -0.11 2.72 -2.80
C SER A 71 0.50 4.07 -3.16
N ILE A 72 1.25 4.16 -4.28
CA ILE A 72 1.83 5.42 -4.76
C ILE A 72 0.75 6.49 -4.94
N LYS A 73 -0.30 6.16 -5.70
CA LYS A 73 -1.42 7.09 -5.95
C LYS A 73 -2.13 7.48 -4.66
N THR A 74 -2.30 6.56 -3.73
CA THR A 74 -2.92 6.87 -2.43
C THR A 74 -2.08 7.85 -1.63
N ILE A 75 -0.75 7.68 -1.59
CA ILE A 75 0.16 8.59 -0.89
C ILE A 75 0.12 9.99 -1.51
N GLU A 76 0.16 10.10 -2.84
CA GLU A 76 0.04 11.38 -3.55
C GLU A 76 -1.28 12.11 -3.29
N HIS A 77 -2.39 11.37 -3.20
CA HIS A 77 -3.68 11.95 -2.84
C HIS A 77 -3.70 12.42 -1.38
N LEU A 78 -3.12 11.66 -0.45
CA LEU A 78 -3.03 12.05 0.95
C LEU A 78 -2.16 13.28 1.14
N GLU A 79 -1.05 13.39 0.41
CA GLU A 79 -0.19 14.59 0.44
C GLU A 79 -0.97 15.85 0.04
N ARG A 80 -1.68 15.80 -1.09
CA ARG A 80 -2.55 16.90 -1.53
C ARG A 80 -3.67 17.21 -0.53
N ASP A 81 -4.30 16.18 0.05
CA ASP A 81 -5.31 16.37 1.09
C ASP A 81 -4.69 17.04 2.33
N PHE A 82 -3.47 16.66 2.75
CA PHE A 82 -2.77 17.26 3.88
C PHE A 82 -2.41 18.73 3.63
N ASP A 83 -1.91 19.05 2.43
CA ASP A 83 -1.64 20.43 1.98
C ASP A 83 -2.91 21.28 2.01
N THR A 84 -3.99 20.78 1.43
CA THR A 84 -5.28 21.49 1.34
C THR A 84 -5.84 21.84 2.73
N HIS A 85 -5.60 20.98 3.73
CA HIS A 85 -6.07 21.19 5.10
C HIS A 85 -5.02 21.86 6.01
N GLY A 86 -3.87 22.29 5.46
CA GLY A 86 -2.84 23.01 6.22
C GLY A 86 -2.17 22.17 7.31
N ILE A 87 -2.16 20.85 7.17
CA ILE A 87 -1.57 19.93 8.16
C ILE A 87 -0.05 19.99 8.04
N ARG A 88 0.64 20.39 9.11
CA ARG A 88 2.11 20.55 9.13
C ARG A 88 2.82 19.35 9.73
N GLU A 89 2.22 18.70 10.72
CA GLU A 89 2.72 17.47 11.32
C GLU A 89 2.31 16.31 10.41
N ARG A 90 3.27 15.72 9.68
CA ARG A 90 3.00 14.72 8.64
C ARG A 90 3.75 13.41 8.87
N GLU A 91 3.94 13.01 10.12
CA GLU A 91 4.68 11.80 10.48
C GLU A 91 4.15 10.56 9.75
N PHE A 92 2.82 10.40 9.71
CA PHE A 92 2.18 9.34 8.95
C PHE A 92 2.50 9.36 7.46
N LEU A 93 2.51 10.53 6.81
CA LEU A 93 2.83 10.64 5.39
C LEU A 93 4.30 10.29 5.14
N ILE A 94 5.20 10.73 6.02
CA ILE A 94 6.63 10.40 5.98
C ILE A 94 6.79 8.88 6.13
N PHE A 95 6.13 8.27 7.10
CA PHE A 95 6.15 6.82 7.31
C PHE A 95 5.68 6.06 6.06
N LEU A 96 4.57 6.47 5.44
CA LEU A 96 4.08 5.84 4.22
C LEU A 96 5.08 5.94 3.04
N LYS A 97 5.78 7.07 2.90
CA LYS A 97 6.83 7.24 1.89
C LYS A 97 8.02 6.31 2.14
N LEU A 98 8.41 6.12 3.40
CA LEU A 98 9.48 5.19 3.77
C LEU A 98 9.07 3.72 3.54
N LEU A 99 7.81 3.38 3.84
CA LEU A 99 7.26 2.06 3.55
C LEU A 99 7.25 1.77 2.05
N LEU A 100 6.87 2.76 1.22
CA LEU A 100 6.92 2.66 -0.23
C LEU A 100 8.35 2.40 -0.72
N TYR A 101 9.33 3.11 -0.19
CA TYR A 101 10.73 2.88 -0.51
C TYR A 101 11.20 1.45 -0.17
N LYS A 102 10.74 0.88 0.95
CA LYS A 102 11.00 -0.52 1.30
C LYS A 102 10.36 -1.48 0.28
N PHE A 103 9.11 -1.23 -0.12
CA PHE A 103 8.42 -2.01 -1.15
C PHE A 103 9.15 -2.00 -2.49
N GLU A 104 9.68 -0.86 -2.94
CA GLU A 104 10.44 -0.75 -4.19
C GLU A 104 11.76 -1.52 -4.16
N ARG A 105 12.42 -1.58 -2.98
CA ARG A 105 13.73 -2.24 -2.84
C ARG A 105 13.66 -3.75 -2.69
N GLN A 106 12.57 -4.28 -2.15
CA GLN A 106 12.36 -5.72 -2.18
C GLN A 106 12.05 -6.13 -3.61
N LYS A 107 12.98 -6.86 -4.24
CA LYS A 107 12.94 -7.20 -5.66
C LYS A 107 11.63 -7.93 -6.01
N LEU A 108 10.74 -7.20 -6.65
CA LEU A 108 9.42 -7.64 -7.05
C LEU A 108 9.53 -8.69 -8.15
N VAL A 109 9.21 -9.94 -7.84
CA VAL A 109 8.82 -10.87 -8.90
C VAL A 109 7.36 -10.58 -9.24
N ALA A 110 7.15 -9.85 -10.33
CA ALA A 110 5.82 -9.63 -10.85
C ALA A 110 5.20 -10.98 -11.23
N LYS A 111 4.25 -11.46 -10.42
CA LYS A 111 3.38 -12.58 -10.80
C LYS A 111 2.55 -12.09 -11.98
N LYS A 112 3.01 -12.35 -13.21
CA LYS A 112 2.23 -12.03 -14.41
C LYS A 112 0.87 -12.71 -14.24
N PRO A 113 -0.26 -11.99 -14.36
CA PRO A 113 -1.59 -12.62 -14.40
C PRO A 113 -1.82 -13.31 -15.76
N MET A 114 -0.86 -14.13 -16.20
CA MET A 114 -0.95 -14.93 -17.43
C MET A 114 -1.70 -16.23 -17.20
N GLU A 115 -1.54 -16.86 -16.03
CA GLU A 115 -2.22 -18.13 -15.70
C GLU A 115 -3.75 -18.01 -15.76
N ARG A 116 -4.31 -16.91 -15.21
CA ARG A 116 -5.75 -16.63 -15.30
C ARG A 116 -6.23 -16.31 -16.72
N ARG A 117 -5.37 -15.74 -17.58
CA ARG A 117 -5.74 -15.42 -18.97
C ARG A 117 -5.84 -16.69 -19.82
N ILE A 118 -4.97 -17.68 -19.58
CA ILE A 118 -5.04 -18.98 -20.24
C ILE A 118 -6.28 -19.77 -19.79
N GLU A 119 -6.62 -19.75 -18.50
CA GLU A 119 -7.86 -20.36 -17.99
C GLU A 119 -9.11 -19.70 -18.57
N LEU A 120 -9.15 -18.36 -18.65
CA LEU A 120 -10.25 -17.62 -19.29
C LEU A 120 -10.38 -17.92 -20.79
N ILE A 121 -9.26 -18.07 -21.51
CA ILE A 121 -9.26 -18.47 -22.94
C ILE A 121 -9.75 -19.91 -23.09
N LYS A 122 -9.34 -20.83 -22.20
CA LYS A 122 -9.81 -22.22 -22.19
C LYS A 122 -11.31 -22.32 -21.90
N LEU A 123 -11.81 -21.55 -20.93
CA LEU A 123 -13.23 -21.47 -20.60
C LEU A 123 -14.05 -20.89 -21.75
N LYS A 124 -13.57 -19.79 -22.37
CA LYS A 124 -14.23 -19.18 -23.53
C LYS A 124 -14.29 -20.15 -24.73
N GLY A 125 -13.18 -20.82 -25.04
CA GLY A 125 -13.14 -21.83 -26.11
C GLY A 125 -13.88 -23.14 -25.80
N ALA A 126 -14.29 -23.39 -24.56
CA ALA A 126 -15.17 -24.50 -24.18
C ALA A 126 -16.65 -24.12 -24.33
N ILE A 127 -17.01 -22.86 -24.03
CA ILE A 127 -18.36 -22.32 -24.20
C ILE A 127 -18.71 -22.20 -25.69
N GLU A 128 -17.78 -21.71 -26.52
CA GLU A 128 -17.98 -21.59 -27.97
C GLU A 128 -18.24 -22.97 -28.62
N ARG A 129 -17.50 -24.02 -28.21
CA ARG A 129 -17.70 -25.40 -28.71
C ARG A 129 -18.97 -26.07 -28.19
N GLY A 130 -19.54 -25.61 -27.08
CA GLY A 130 -20.81 -26.13 -26.55
C GLY A 130 -22.04 -25.62 -27.29
N ASN A 131 -21.94 -24.45 -27.93
CA ASN A 131 -23.02 -23.87 -28.74
C ASN A 131 -23.06 -24.39 -30.19
N ASP A 132 -21.98 -24.98 -30.69
CA ASP A 132 -21.91 -25.58 -32.03
C ASP A 132 -22.45 -27.02 -32.09
N LEU A 133 -22.88 -27.57 -30.94
CA LEU A 133 -23.41 -28.94 -30.79
C LEU A 133 -24.91 -28.98 -30.43
N GLN A 134 -25.64 -27.88 -30.63
CA GLN A 134 -27.11 -27.84 -30.57
C GLN A 134 -27.75 -27.77 -31.95
#